data_AF-A0A6N2UW32-F1
#
_entry.id   AF-A0A6N2UW32-F1
#
_cell.length_a   1.000
_cell.length_b   1.000
_cell.length_c   1.000
_cell.angle_alpha   90.00
_cell.angle_beta   90.00
_cell.angle_gamma   90.00
#
_symmetry.space_group_name_H-M   'P 1'
#
loop_
_entity.id
_entity.type
_entity.pdbx_description
1 polymer ?
#
loop_
_entity_poly.entity_id
_entity_poly.type
_entity_poly.pdbx_seq_one_letter_code
_entity_poly.pdbx_strand_id
1 'polypeptide(L)'
;MIRTYAIVSIAALVAGYAYSALVHVTLPWSVDIAVTMAPYFILGLIARKNVDAFSRLLNKRYMVAALLLLFLGTYLDGRIFGARINPYMNQYGNIFCFLAASIGGMWFVLSLCYMMGSSAKSFGFFTYCGRNTLVFYCINQAIESYFPSMLRLVGLDTTSGCVWTQIACGLTTVIINLVFCSACASVINCFAPFLLGKSVRTVNKR
;
A
#
# COMPACT_ATOMS: atom_id res chain seq x y z
N MET A 1 1.96 27.61 -2.34
CA MET A 1 2.00 26.20 -2.81
C MET A 1 1.50 25.20 -1.78
N ILE A 2 2.05 25.08 -0.57
CA ILE A 2 1.53 24.11 0.43
C ILE A 2 0.05 24.34 0.79
N ARG A 3 -0.37 25.60 0.93
CA ARG A 3 -1.78 25.97 1.18
C ARG A 3 -2.74 25.48 0.08
N THR A 4 -2.36 25.60 -1.19
CA THR A 4 -3.20 25.18 -2.32
C THR A 4 -3.32 23.65 -2.39
N TYR A 5 -2.23 22.93 -2.13
CA TYR A 5 -2.27 21.46 -2.03
C TYR A 5 -3.14 20.96 -0.87
N ALA A 6 -3.10 21.65 0.27
CA ALA A 6 -3.95 21.32 1.41
C ALA A 6 -5.44 21.51 1.10
N ILE A 7 -5.81 22.62 0.45
CA ILE A 7 -7.20 22.89 0.04
C ILE A 7 -7.69 21.82 -0.95
N VAL A 8 -6.89 21.50 -1.98
CA VAL A 8 -7.24 20.45 -2.95
C VAL A 8 -7.36 19.08 -2.29
N SER A 9 -6.49 18.76 -1.33
CA SER A 9 -6.57 17.53 -0.54
C SER A 9 -7.89 17.43 0.22
N ILE A 10 -8.25 18.47 0.97
CA ILE A 10 -9.47 18.48 1.77
C ILE A 10 -10.69 18.37 0.85
N ALA A 11 -10.71 19.10 -0.26
CA ALA A 11 -11.78 19.02 -1.24
C ALA A 11 -11.91 17.60 -1.83
N ALA A 12 -10.79 16.94 -2.18
CA ALA A 12 -10.78 15.58 -2.69
C ALA A 12 -11.29 14.56 -1.65
N LEU A 13 -10.91 14.71 -0.38
CA LEU A 13 -11.39 13.86 0.71
C LEU A 13 -12.91 13.97 0.88
N VAL A 14 -13.41 15.20 0.92
CA VAL A 14 -14.85 15.47 1.08
C VAL A 14 -15.62 14.97 -0.14
N ALA A 15 -15.13 15.21 -1.35
CA ALA A 15 -15.76 14.73 -2.58
C ALA A 15 -15.80 13.19 -2.65
N GLY A 16 -14.69 12.53 -2.32
CA GLY A 16 -14.63 11.07 -2.31
C GLY A 16 -15.49 10.43 -1.23
N TYR A 17 -15.56 11.03 -0.03
CA TYR A 17 -16.47 10.56 1.02
C TYR A 17 -17.94 10.81 0.67
N ALA A 18 -18.27 11.98 0.12
CA ALA A 18 -19.61 12.29 -0.35
C ALA A 18 -20.05 11.32 -1.45
N TYR A 19 -19.14 10.97 -2.37
CA TYR A 19 -19.40 9.96 -3.39
C TYR A 19 -19.68 8.59 -2.78
N SER A 20 -18.88 8.16 -1.81
CA SER A 20 -19.12 6.90 -1.08
C SER A 20 -20.48 6.89 -0.38
N ALA A 21 -20.85 7.98 0.28
CA ALA A 21 -22.09 8.10 1.03
C ALA A 21 -23.36 8.19 0.14
N LEU A 22 -23.24 8.67 -1.10
CA LEU A 22 -24.38 8.92 -1.98
C LEU A 22 -24.58 7.83 -3.04
N VAL A 23 -23.49 7.29 -3.59
CA VAL A 23 -23.55 6.49 -4.82
C VAL A 23 -23.31 5.01 -4.55
N HIS A 24 -22.56 4.63 -3.50
CA HIS A 24 -22.26 3.24 -3.08
C HIS A 24 -21.80 2.27 -4.20
N VAL A 25 -21.54 2.76 -5.41
CA VAL A 25 -21.06 2.00 -6.57
C VAL A 25 -19.57 2.26 -6.71
N THR A 26 -18.80 1.17 -6.79
CA THR A 26 -17.37 1.23 -7.07
C THR A 26 -17.15 1.65 -8.52
N LEU A 27 -16.34 2.69 -8.73
CA LEU A 27 -15.98 3.11 -10.08
C LEU A 27 -15.02 2.10 -10.71
N PRO A 28 -15.03 1.96 -12.05
CA PRO A 28 -14.00 1.19 -12.73
C PRO A 28 -12.62 1.76 -12.39
N TRP A 29 -11.64 0.88 -12.20
CA TRP A 29 -10.25 1.25 -11.84
C TRP A 29 -10.07 1.95 -10.49
N SER A 30 -11.02 1.84 -9.56
CA SER A 30 -10.89 2.35 -8.19
C SER A 30 -10.62 3.86 -8.12
N VAL A 31 -11.19 4.62 -9.05
CA VAL A 31 -11.02 6.08 -9.14
C VAL A 31 -11.53 6.80 -7.87
N ASP A 32 -12.61 6.30 -7.29
CA ASP A 32 -13.14 6.70 -5.97
C ASP A 32 -12.08 6.58 -4.87
N ILE A 33 -11.36 5.46 -4.85
CA ILE A 33 -10.27 5.25 -3.88
C ILE A 33 -9.12 6.22 -4.15
N ALA A 34 -8.76 6.47 -5.41
CA ALA A 34 -7.69 7.40 -5.75
C ALA A 34 -7.99 8.83 -5.26
N VAL A 35 -9.23 9.30 -5.43
CA VAL A 35 -9.67 10.62 -4.98
C VAL A 35 -9.68 10.72 -3.45
N THR A 36 -10.18 9.69 -2.76
CA THR A 36 -10.16 9.64 -1.28
C THR A 36 -8.74 9.52 -0.71
N MET A 37 -7.81 8.87 -1.43
CA MET A 37 -6.43 8.64 -0.97
C MET A 37 -5.46 9.79 -1.31
N ALA A 38 -5.81 10.68 -2.24
CA ALA A 38 -5.00 11.84 -2.63
C ALA A 38 -4.47 12.71 -1.47
N PRO A 39 -5.24 12.98 -0.38
CA PRO A 39 -4.75 13.74 0.77
C PRO A 39 -3.55 13.09 1.44
N TYR A 40 -3.59 11.76 1.57
CA TYR A 40 -2.53 10.98 2.20
C TYR A 40 -1.26 10.95 1.35
N PHE A 41 -1.41 10.93 0.03
CA PHE A 41 -0.28 11.09 -0.88
C PHE A 41 0.40 12.45 -0.70
N ILE A 42 -0.38 13.53 -0.59
CA ILE A 42 0.14 14.88 -0.35
C ILE A 42 0.81 14.98 1.03
N LEU A 43 0.24 14.37 2.08
CA LEU A 43 0.89 14.26 3.39
C LEU A 43 2.25 13.56 3.30
N GLY A 44 2.34 12.47 2.53
CA GLY A 44 3.60 11.78 2.24
C GLY A 44 4.63 12.67 1.53
N LEU A 45 4.21 13.49 0.56
CA LEU A 45 5.09 14.44 -0.12
C LEU A 45 5.62 15.53 0.81
N ILE A 46 4.77 16.04 1.71
CA ILE A 46 5.16 17.03 2.72
C ILE A 46 6.17 16.40 3.70
N ALA A 47 5.91 15.17 4.17
CA ALA A 47 6.83 14.42 5.03
C ALA A 47 8.19 14.20 4.35
N ARG A 48 8.19 13.87 3.04
CA ARG A 48 9.41 13.71 2.24
C ARG A 48 10.22 15.00 2.10
N LYS A 49 9.59 16.17 2.14
CA LYS A 49 10.34 17.44 2.09
C LYS A 49 11.06 17.75 3.41
N ASN A 50 10.52 17.26 4.53
CA ASN A 50 11.00 17.55 5.88
C ASN A 50 11.53 16.28 6.58
N VAL A 51 12.29 15.45 5.87
CA VAL A 51 12.75 14.14 6.37
C VAL A 51 13.49 14.26 7.70
N ASP A 52 14.33 15.28 7.88
CA ASP A 52 15.14 15.44 9.10
C ASP A 52 14.30 15.75 10.35
N ALA A 53 13.16 16.41 10.17
CA ALA A 53 12.21 16.65 11.26
C ALA A 53 11.35 15.40 11.52
N PHE A 54 10.92 14.73 10.44
CA PHE A 54 10.09 13.52 10.52
C PHE A 54 10.84 12.31 11.08
N SER A 55 12.13 12.16 10.79
CA SER A 55 12.96 11.05 11.27
C SER A 55 13.01 10.95 12.80
N ARG A 56 12.94 12.08 13.51
CA ARG A 56 12.85 12.13 14.97
C ARG A 56 11.52 11.62 15.52
N LEU A 57 10.46 11.69 14.73
CA LEU A 57 9.14 11.20 15.08
C LEU A 57 8.92 9.73 14.65
N LEU A 58 9.83 9.16 13.85
CA LEU A 58 9.81 7.76 13.42
C LEU A 58 10.58 6.86 14.39
N ASN A 59 10.19 6.90 15.67
CA ASN A 59 10.77 6.09 16.74
C ASN A 59 9.88 4.90 17.14
N LYS A 60 10.47 3.87 17.77
CA LYS A 60 9.75 2.68 18.28
C LYS A 60 8.52 3.02 19.13
N ARG A 61 8.60 4.08 19.95
CA ARG A 61 7.48 4.55 20.80
C ARG A 61 6.28 5.03 19.96
N TYR A 62 6.55 5.83 18.94
CA TYR A 62 5.50 6.34 18.04
C TYR A 62 4.97 5.27 17.09
N MET A 63 5.77 4.23 16.78
CA MET A 63 5.29 3.05 16.06
C MET A 63 4.21 2.30 16.85
N VAL A 64 4.42 2.09 18.16
CA VAL A 64 3.41 1.44 19.02
C VAL A 64 2.17 2.33 19.16
N ALA A 65 2.36 3.64 19.34
CA ALA A 65 1.23 4.58 19.38
C ALA A 65 0.42 4.58 18.07
N ALA A 66 1.09 4.53 16.91
CA ALA A 66 0.47 4.44 15.60
C ALA A 66 -0.30 3.12 15.40
N LEU A 67 0.25 2.00 15.88
CA LEU A 67 -0.41 0.69 15.86
C LEU A 67 -1.66 0.69 16.74
N LEU A 68 -1.58 1.29 17.94
CA LEU A 68 -2.74 1.45 18.82
C LEU A 68 -3.81 2.34 18.18
N LEU A 69 -3.41 3.43 17.51
CA LEU A 69 -4.33 4.32 16.83
C LEU A 69 -5.03 3.63 15.64
N LEU A 70 -4.31 2.79 14.89
CA LEU A 70 -4.87 1.93 13.84
C LEU A 70 -5.89 0.92 14.42
N PHE A 71 -5.50 0.22 15.49
CA PHE A 71 -6.35 -0.78 16.13
C PHE A 71 -7.61 -0.14 16.74
N LEU A 72 -7.45 0.99 17.43
CA LEU A 72 -8.54 1.70 18.05
C LEU A 72 -9.50 2.28 17.00
N GLY A 73 -8.97 2.86 15.92
CA GLY A 73 -9.79 3.39 14.81
C GLY A 73 -10.65 2.30 14.14
N THR A 74 -10.06 1.15 13.85
CA THR A 74 -10.80 0.02 13.23
C THR A 74 -11.74 -0.68 14.21
N TYR A 75 -11.35 -0.84 15.48
CA TYR A 75 -12.18 -1.45 16.51
C TYR A 75 -13.40 -0.59 16.86
N LEU A 76 -13.21 0.73 17.01
CA LEU A 76 -14.31 1.66 17.28
C LEU A 76 -15.31 1.70 16.12
N ASP A 77 -14.85 1.68 14.87
CA ASP A 77 -15.73 1.66 13.70
C ASP A 77 -16.62 0.41 13.69
N GLY A 78 -16.00 -0.76 13.91
CA GLY A 78 -16.73 -2.03 13.94
C GLY A 78 -17.68 -2.20 15.13
N ARG A 79 -17.36 -1.64 16.30
CA ARG A 79 -18.18 -1.78 17.52
C ARG A 79 -19.30 -0.75 17.62
N ILE A 80 -19.04 0.50 17.24
CA ILE A 80 -19.98 1.62 17.45
C ILE A 80 -20.87 1.80 16.22
N PHE A 81 -20.29 1.76 15.03
CA PHE A 81 -21.01 2.03 13.79
C PHE A 81 -21.47 0.76 13.07
N GLY A 82 -20.99 -0.42 13.49
CA GLY A 82 -21.31 -1.70 12.86
C GLY A 82 -20.82 -1.81 11.41
N ALA A 83 -20.04 -0.84 10.95
CA ALA A 83 -19.48 -0.77 9.61
C ALA A 83 -18.10 -1.42 9.60
N ARG A 84 -17.68 -1.89 8.42
CA ARG A 84 -16.32 -2.37 8.19
C ARG A 84 -15.64 -1.39 7.25
N ILE A 85 -14.46 -0.95 7.64
CA ILE A 85 -13.60 -0.15 6.77
C ILE A 85 -13.03 -1.07 5.69
N ASN A 86 -13.60 -1.00 4.49
CA ASN A 86 -13.08 -1.63 3.29
C ASN A 86 -13.13 -0.63 2.10
N PRO A 87 -12.02 0.08 1.85
CA PRO A 87 -11.93 1.02 0.72
C PRO A 87 -12.22 0.38 -0.63
N TYR A 88 -11.88 -0.90 -0.82
CA TYR A 88 -12.10 -1.61 -2.10
C TYR A 88 -13.58 -1.84 -2.41
N MET A 89 -14.41 -1.92 -1.36
CA MET A 89 -15.85 -2.05 -1.51
C MET A 89 -16.55 -0.70 -1.35
N ASN A 90 -15.81 0.42 -1.41
CA ASN A 90 -16.31 1.77 -1.18
C ASN A 90 -17.02 1.90 0.20
N GLN A 91 -16.56 1.15 1.20
CA GLN A 91 -17.10 1.15 2.56
C GLN A 91 -16.10 1.84 3.51
N TYR A 92 -16.30 3.12 3.79
CA TYR A 92 -15.39 3.88 4.67
C TYR A 92 -15.86 3.96 6.13
N GLY A 93 -17.09 3.55 6.44
CA GLY A 93 -17.65 3.67 7.80
C GLY A 93 -17.70 5.12 8.25
N ASN A 94 -17.35 5.38 9.52
CA ASN A 94 -17.25 6.75 10.01
C ASN A 94 -15.95 7.42 9.52
N ILE A 95 -16.07 8.59 8.88
CA ILE A 95 -14.93 9.32 8.32
C ILE A 95 -13.83 9.64 9.34
N PHE A 96 -14.17 9.92 10.61
CA PHE A 96 -13.17 10.23 11.63
C PHE A 96 -12.41 8.99 12.07
N CYS A 97 -13.11 7.86 12.23
CA CYS A 97 -12.48 6.57 12.50
C CYS A 97 -11.59 6.13 11.33
N PHE A 98 -12.06 6.33 10.11
CA PHE A 98 -11.29 6.07 8.89
C PHE A 98 -10.01 6.92 8.80
N LEU A 99 -10.11 8.23 9.05
CA LEU A 99 -8.98 9.15 9.04
C LEU A 99 -7.94 8.77 10.09
N ALA A 100 -8.39 8.53 11.33
CA ALA A 100 -7.51 8.12 12.42
C ALA A 100 -6.81 6.79 12.06
N ALA A 101 -7.57 5.76 11.67
CA ALA A 101 -7.02 4.47 11.30
C ALA A 101 -5.99 4.58 10.16
N SER A 102 -6.30 5.34 9.11
CA SER A 102 -5.43 5.51 7.94
C SER A 102 -4.15 6.27 8.26
N ILE A 103 -4.23 7.33 9.08
CA ILE A 103 -3.04 8.07 9.54
C ILE A 103 -2.17 7.17 10.42
N GLY A 104 -2.78 6.41 11.34
CA GLY A 104 -2.07 5.45 12.19
C GLY A 104 -1.37 4.37 11.37
N GLY A 105 -2.05 3.77 10.39
CA GLY A 105 -1.48 2.77 9.50
C GLY A 105 -0.32 3.32 8.66
N MET A 106 -0.48 4.50 8.06
CA MET A 106 0.59 5.16 7.32
C MET A 106 1.81 5.43 8.20
N TRP A 107 1.60 5.95 9.41
CA TRP A 107 2.68 6.25 10.34
C TRP A 107 3.41 5.00 10.82
N PHE A 108 2.66 3.92 11.06
CA PHE A 108 3.19 2.62 11.44
C PHE A 108 4.11 2.06 10.34
N VAL A 109 3.63 2.03 9.08
CA VAL A 109 4.42 1.53 7.94
C VAL A 109 5.67 2.37 7.73
N LEU A 110 5.56 3.71 7.77
CA LEU A 110 6.71 4.60 7.64
C LEU A 110 7.76 4.37 8.74
N SER A 111 7.32 4.20 9.99
CA SER A 111 8.22 3.93 11.13
C SER A 111 8.93 2.59 10.97
N LEU A 112 8.20 1.57 10.52
CA LEU A 112 8.74 0.23 10.26
C LEU A 112 9.80 0.27 9.14
N CYS A 113 9.49 0.93 8.02
CA CYS A 113 10.44 1.10 6.91
C CYS A 113 11.68 1.88 7.33
N TYR A 114 11.53 2.95 8.13
CA TYR A 114 12.65 3.73 8.63
C TYR A 114 13.58 2.90 9.54
N MET A 115 12.99 2.11 10.44
CA MET A 115 13.75 1.22 11.34
C MET A 115 14.50 0.11 10.58
N MET A 116 13.87 -0.47 9.56
CA MET A 116 14.51 -1.45 8.68
C MET A 116 15.68 -0.83 7.91
N GLY A 117 15.51 0.40 7.41
CA GLY A 117 16.55 1.12 6.68
C GLY A 117 17.75 1.53 7.55
N SER A 118 17.52 1.90 8.81
CA SER A 118 18.60 2.21 9.77
C SER A 118 19.43 0.98 10.16
N SER A 119 18.87 -0.23 10.04
CA SER A 119 19.56 -1.49 10.34
C SER A 119 20.29 -2.01 9.10
N ALA A 120 21.32 -1.26 8.69
CA ALA A 120 21.95 -1.31 7.35
C ALA A 120 22.55 -2.66 6.87
N LYS A 121 22.48 -3.75 7.62
CA LYS A 121 23.18 -5.01 7.29
C LYS A 121 22.31 -6.23 6.93
N SER A 122 20.99 -6.25 7.18
CA SER A 122 20.24 -7.52 7.07
C SER A 122 19.25 -7.66 5.92
N PHE A 123 18.73 -6.59 5.31
CA PHE A 123 17.57 -6.71 4.42
C PHE A 123 17.83 -6.31 2.96
N GLY A 124 18.87 -6.87 2.34
CA GLY A 124 19.18 -6.64 0.92
C GLY A 124 18.01 -6.97 -0.02
N PHE A 125 17.20 -7.98 0.32
CA PHE A 125 16.01 -8.35 -0.44
C PHE A 125 14.90 -7.31 -0.39
N PHE A 126 14.59 -6.72 0.78
CA PHE A 126 13.58 -5.67 0.87
C PHE A 126 14.03 -4.40 0.16
N THR A 127 15.33 -4.07 0.23
CA THR A 127 15.89 -2.96 -0.55
C THR A 127 15.79 -3.21 -2.06
N TYR A 128 16.00 -4.46 -2.51
CA TYR A 128 15.78 -4.85 -3.90
C TYR A 128 14.31 -4.70 -4.32
N CYS A 129 13.38 -5.26 -3.54
CA CYS A 129 11.95 -5.15 -3.80
C CYS A 129 11.51 -3.68 -3.82
N GLY A 130 11.96 -2.89 -2.83
CA GLY A 130 11.73 -1.46 -2.72
C GLY A 130 12.14 -0.68 -3.97
N ARG A 131 13.33 -0.98 -4.51
CA ARG A 131 13.86 -0.32 -5.72
C ARG A 131 13.12 -0.69 -7.01
N ASN A 132 12.46 -1.84 -7.03
CA ASN A 132 11.71 -2.35 -8.19
C ASN A 132 10.18 -2.31 -7.97
N THR A 133 9.69 -1.59 -6.95
CA THR A 133 8.27 -1.49 -6.59
C THR A 133 7.37 -1.10 -7.76
N LEU A 134 7.81 -0.18 -8.63
CA LEU A 134 7.04 0.24 -9.80
C LEU A 134 6.81 -0.93 -10.78
N VAL A 135 7.85 -1.73 -11.03
CA VAL A 135 7.74 -2.94 -11.86
C VAL A 135 6.80 -3.95 -11.21
N PHE A 136 6.97 -4.16 -9.90
CA PHE A 136 6.15 -5.10 -9.14
C PHE A 136 4.67 -4.69 -9.21
N TYR A 137 4.38 -3.40 -9.11
CA TYR A 137 3.02 -2.87 -9.20
C TYR A 137 2.37 -3.15 -10.57
N CYS A 138 3.07 -2.85 -11.66
CA CYS A 138 2.56 -3.08 -13.02
C CYS A 138 2.37 -4.56 -13.33
N ILE A 139 3.31 -5.40 -12.90
CA ILE A 139 3.29 -6.84 -13.20
C ILE A 139 2.31 -7.59 -12.33
N ASN A 140 2.18 -7.22 -11.05
CA ASN A 140 1.19 -7.83 -10.15
C ASN A 140 -0.22 -7.76 -10.74
N GLN A 141 -0.62 -6.60 -11.26
CA GLN A 141 -1.94 -6.43 -11.89
C GLN A 141 -2.12 -7.32 -13.13
N ALA A 142 -1.06 -7.51 -13.93
CA ALA A 142 -1.10 -8.36 -15.12
C ALA A 142 -1.16 -9.86 -14.76
N ILE A 143 -0.50 -10.27 -13.67
CA ILE A 143 -0.45 -11.66 -13.20
C ILE A 143 -1.74 -12.04 -12.46
N GLU A 144 -2.47 -11.08 -11.89
CA GLU A 144 -3.63 -11.34 -11.03
C GLU A 144 -4.69 -12.26 -11.67
N SER A 145 -4.92 -12.09 -12.98
CA SER A 145 -5.86 -12.90 -13.74
C SER A 145 -5.48 -14.39 -13.84
N TYR A 146 -4.20 -14.72 -13.62
CA TYR A 146 -3.67 -16.08 -13.75
C TYR A 146 -3.54 -16.82 -12.41
N PHE A 147 -3.74 -16.15 -11.27
CA PHE A 147 -3.60 -16.78 -9.95
C PHE A 147 -4.52 -17.99 -9.74
N PRO A 148 -5.82 -17.97 -10.08
CA PRO A 148 -6.70 -19.13 -9.87
C PRO A 148 -6.20 -20.39 -10.60
N SER A 149 -5.66 -20.22 -11.81
CA SER A 149 -5.08 -21.32 -12.59
C SER A 149 -3.78 -21.83 -11.97
N MET A 150 -2.91 -20.94 -11.52
CA MET A 150 -1.64 -21.29 -10.86
C MET A 150 -1.85 -21.98 -9.52
N LEU A 151 -2.86 -21.57 -8.75
CA LEU A 151 -3.17 -22.19 -7.46
C LEU A 151 -3.80 -23.57 -7.61
N ARG A 152 -4.61 -23.76 -8.66
CA ARG A 152 -5.17 -25.07 -9.00
C ARG A 152 -4.07 -26.09 -9.36
N LEU A 153 -2.99 -25.64 -10.01
CA LEU A 153 -1.80 -26.46 -10.28
C LEU A 153 -1.08 -26.93 -8.99
N VAL A 154 -1.14 -26.14 -7.92
CA VAL A 154 -0.58 -26.47 -6.60
C VAL A 154 -1.54 -27.33 -5.77
N GLY A 155 -2.75 -27.60 -6.25
CA GLY A 155 -3.77 -28.38 -5.55
C GLY A 155 -4.49 -27.61 -4.44
N LEU A 156 -4.41 -26.28 -4.46
CA LEU A 156 -5.13 -25.41 -3.52
C LEU A 156 -6.47 -25.00 -4.12
N ASP A 157 -7.57 -25.53 -3.58
CA ASP A 157 -8.92 -25.14 -3.99
C ASP A 157 -9.26 -23.76 -3.42
N THR A 158 -9.34 -22.78 -4.32
CA THR A 158 -9.73 -21.39 -4.03
C THR A 158 -11.19 -21.25 -3.57
N THR A 159 -11.99 -22.31 -3.70
CA THR A 159 -13.40 -22.38 -3.29
C THR A 159 -13.60 -22.96 -1.88
N SER A 160 -12.53 -23.40 -1.21
CA SER A 160 -12.64 -23.98 0.13
C SER A 160 -13.00 -22.91 1.18
N GLY A 161 -14.07 -23.16 1.94
CA GLY A 161 -14.49 -22.28 3.06
C GLY A 161 -13.58 -22.34 4.30
N CYS A 162 -12.57 -23.22 4.30
CA CYS A 162 -11.65 -23.39 5.42
C CYS A 162 -10.65 -22.23 5.49
N VAL A 163 -10.60 -21.55 6.65
CA VAL A 163 -9.70 -20.41 6.90
C VAL A 163 -8.23 -20.75 6.66
N TRP A 164 -7.78 -21.94 7.08
CA TRP A 164 -6.40 -22.39 6.87
C TRP A 164 -6.05 -22.52 5.39
N THR A 165 -6.97 -23.00 4.57
CA THR A 165 -6.79 -23.11 3.11
C THR A 165 -6.73 -21.72 2.48
N GLN A 166 -7.52 -20.75 2.95
CA GLN A 166 -7.45 -19.37 2.46
C GLN A 166 -6.14 -18.67 2.83
N ILE A 167 -5.63 -18.90 4.06
CA ILE A 167 -4.33 -18.38 4.47
C ILE A 167 -3.21 -19.02 3.63
N ALA A 168 -3.24 -20.33 3.43
CA ALA A 168 -2.27 -21.05 2.61
C ALA A 168 -2.31 -20.57 1.15
N CYS A 169 -3.51 -20.39 0.60
CA CYS A 169 -3.78 -19.82 -0.72
C CYS A 169 -3.18 -18.42 -0.86
N GLY A 170 -3.45 -17.52 0.10
CA GLY A 170 -2.90 -16.16 0.12
C GLY A 170 -1.38 -16.15 0.21
N LEU A 171 -0.79 -16.94 1.12
CA LEU A 171 0.66 -17.02 1.28
C LEU A 171 1.35 -17.57 0.02
N THR A 172 0.78 -18.62 -0.58
CA THR A 172 1.27 -19.20 -1.83
C THR A 172 1.22 -18.19 -2.97
N THR A 173 0.10 -17.45 -3.08
CA THR A 173 -0.06 -16.38 -4.07
C THR A 173 1.02 -15.30 -3.91
N VAL A 174 1.28 -14.86 -2.68
CA VAL A 174 2.33 -13.87 -2.39
C VAL A 174 3.71 -14.39 -2.79
N ILE A 175 4.05 -15.64 -2.45
CA ILE A 175 5.34 -16.24 -2.81
C ILE A 175 5.51 -16.32 -4.32
N ILE A 176 4.52 -16.86 -5.03
CA ILE A 176 4.53 -16.96 -6.50
C ILE A 176 4.71 -15.58 -7.11
N ASN A 177 3.90 -14.60 -6.69
CA ASN A 177 3.97 -13.24 -7.18
C ASN A 177 5.35 -12.60 -6.98
N LEU A 178 5.96 -12.82 -5.81
CA LEU A 178 7.27 -12.27 -5.49
C LEU A 178 8.37 -12.87 -6.39
N VAL A 179 8.32 -14.17 -6.65
CA VAL A 179 9.24 -14.85 -7.56
C VAL A 179 9.10 -14.31 -8.99
N PHE A 180 7.87 -14.26 -9.52
CA PHE A 180 7.60 -13.76 -10.87
C PHE A 180 7.98 -12.28 -11.03
N CYS A 181 7.55 -11.43 -10.10
CA CYS A 181 7.89 -10.01 -10.13
C CYS A 181 9.40 -9.77 -10.04
N SER A 182 10.12 -10.54 -9.21
CA SER A 182 11.58 -10.46 -9.11
C SER A 182 12.28 -10.85 -10.42
N ALA A 183 11.81 -11.92 -11.08
CA ALA A 183 12.32 -12.37 -12.37
C ALA A 183 12.07 -11.35 -13.48
N CYS A 184 10.84 -10.82 -13.58
CA CYS A 184 10.56 -9.79 -14.58
C CYS A 184 11.31 -8.48 -14.29
N ALA A 185 11.53 -8.12 -13.03
CA ALA A 185 12.32 -6.96 -12.67
C ALA A 185 13.81 -7.12 -13.04
N SER A 186 14.39 -8.33 -12.96
CA SER A 186 15.77 -8.54 -13.42
C SER A 186 15.87 -8.42 -14.94
N VAL A 187 14.89 -8.97 -15.67
CA VAL A 187 14.78 -8.84 -17.13
C VAL A 187 14.66 -7.37 -17.55
N ILE A 188 13.73 -6.61 -16.98
CA ILE A 188 13.54 -5.19 -17.33
C ILE A 188 14.77 -4.35 -16.99
N ASN A 189 15.41 -4.61 -15.84
CA ASN A 189 16.64 -3.91 -15.47
C ASN A 189 17.80 -4.21 -16.42
N CYS A 190 17.81 -5.38 -17.07
CA CYS A 190 18.82 -5.76 -18.05
C CYS A 190 18.52 -5.18 -19.45
N PHE A 191 17.29 -5.35 -19.94
CA PHE A 191 16.93 -5.04 -21.33
C PHE A 191 16.40 -3.62 -21.56
N ALA A 192 15.74 -3.02 -20.56
CA ALA A 192 15.07 -1.72 -20.73
C ALA A 192 15.20 -0.82 -19.48
N PRO A 193 16.43 -0.51 -19.03
CA PRO A 193 16.64 0.39 -17.88
C PRO A 193 16.06 1.79 -18.11
N PHE A 194 15.91 2.19 -19.38
CA PHE A 194 15.30 3.46 -19.78
C PHE A 194 13.84 3.60 -19.32
N LEU A 195 13.05 2.50 -19.31
CA LEU A 195 11.66 2.51 -18.83
C LEU A 195 11.54 2.86 -17.34
N LEU A 196 12.61 2.66 -16.57
CA LEU A 196 12.70 2.99 -15.15
C LEU A 196 13.30 4.38 -14.91
N GLY A 197 13.46 5.19 -15.97
CA GLY A 197 14.11 6.49 -15.90
C GLY A 197 15.62 6.42 -15.59
N LYS A 198 16.25 5.23 -15.72
CA LYS A 198 17.69 5.09 -15.53
C LYS A 198 18.39 5.38 -16.85
N SER A 199 19.30 6.35 -16.86
CA SER A 199 20.16 6.60 -18.01
C SER A 199 21.07 5.39 -18.26
N VAL A 200 21.18 4.95 -19.53
CA VAL A 200 21.95 3.77 -19.98
C VAL A 200 23.40 3.75 -19.46
N ARG A 201 23.96 4.91 -19.11
CA ARG A 201 25.35 5.05 -18.60
C ARG A 201 25.61 4.39 -17.23
N THR A 202 24.61 4.10 -16.41
CA THR A 202 24.83 3.48 -15.08
C THR A 202 24.82 1.96 -15.06
N VAL A 203 24.46 1.29 -16.16
CA VAL A 203 24.48 -0.19 -16.24
C VAL A 203 25.90 -0.71 -16.46
N ASN A 204 26.78 0.06 -17.12
CA ASN A 204 28.13 -0.37 -17.47
C ASN A 204 29.19 -0.16 -16.36
N LYS A 205 28.77 0.01 -15.10
CA LYS A 205 29.65 0.25 -13.93
C LYS A 205 29.34 -0.65 -12.72
N ARG A 206 28.53 -1.70 -12.87
CA ARG A 206 28.33 -2.72 -11.83
C ARG A 206 28.88 -4.05 -12.28
#